data_AF-A0A358XW75-F1
#
_entry.id   AF-A0A358XW75-F1
#
_cell.length_a   1.000
_cell.length_b   1.000
_cell.length_c   1.000
_cell.angle_alpha   90.00
_cell.angle_beta   90.00
_cell.angle_gamma   90.00
#
_symmetry.space_group_name_H-M   'P 1'
#
loop_
_entity.id
_entity.type
_entity.pdbx_description
1 polymer ?
#
loop_
_entity_poly.entity_id
_entity_poly.type
_entity_poly.pdbx_seq_one_letter_code
_entity_poly.pdbx_strand_id
1 'polypeptide(L)' 'ANMTLVKGKTGWIVFDTLLTSETAAAAFALVSEYLGDYPINAVIYSHSHIDHFGGVLGIISEAEVAAGSVQVIAP' A
#
# COMPACT_ATOMS: atom_id res chain seq x y z
N ALA A 1 -4.91 9.82 -7.71
CA ALA A 1 -5.23 9.81 -6.28
C ALA A 1 -4.07 10.28 -5.40
N ASN A 2 -4.28 10.30 -4.08
CA ASN A 2 -3.24 10.35 -3.05
C ASN A 2 -3.06 8.95 -2.43
N MET A 3 -1.90 8.68 -1.84
CA MET A 3 -1.65 7.50 -1.00
C MET A 3 -1.64 7.95 0.47
N THR A 4 -2.48 7.34 1.31
CA THR A 4 -2.51 7.65 2.75
C THR A 4 -1.94 6.49 3.54
N LEU A 5 -1.02 6.77 4.47
CA LEU A 5 -0.42 5.74 5.33
C LEU A 5 -0.78 6.01 6.78
N VAL A 6 -1.34 5.00 7.44
CA VAL A 6 -1.70 5.04 8.86
C VAL A 6 -0.75 4.13 9.62
N LYS A 7 -0.05 4.70 10.62
CA LYS A 7 0.88 3.92 11.46
C LYS A 7 0.10 3.03 12.42
N GLY A 8 0.16 1.72 12.18
CA GLY A 8 -0.30 0.70 13.11
C GLY A 8 0.75 0.38 14.17
N LYS A 9 0.40 -0.54 15.08
CA LYS A 9 1.30 -1.03 16.14
C LYS A 9 2.52 -1.76 15.59
N THR A 10 2.35 -2.51 14.49
CA THR A 10 3.36 -3.42 13.92
C THR A 10 3.78 -3.09 12.50
N GLY A 11 3.13 -2.14 11.84
CA GLY A 11 3.34 -1.86 10.43
C GLY A 11 2.41 -0.78 9.89
N TRP A 12 2.36 -0.64 8.57
CA TRP A 12 1.54 0.33 7.86
C TRP A 12 0.19 -0.26 7.45
N ILE A 13 -0.84 0.58 7.52
CA ILE A 13 -2.11 0.40 6.81
C ILE A 13 -2.12 1.46 5.71
N VAL A 14 -2.18 1.02 4.45
CA VAL A 14 -2.12 1.89 3.28
C VAL A 14 -3.52 2.02 2.68
N PHE A 15 -3.98 3.25 2.49
CA PHE A 15 -5.19 3.54 1.71
C PHE A 15 -4.79 4.05 0.34
N ASP A 16 -5.27 3.35 -0.68
CA ASP A 16 -5.03 3.57 -2.09
C ASP A 16 -3.55 3.52 -2.52
N THR A 17 -3.30 3.11 -3.75
CA THR A 17 -1.96 2.76 -4.23
C THR A 17 -1.55 3.51 -5.49
N LEU A 18 -2.13 4.70 -5.72
CA LEU A 18 -1.87 5.51 -6.91
C LEU A 18 -2.15 4.72 -8.21
N LEU A 19 -1.71 5.27 -9.34
CA LEU A 19 -2.04 4.72 -10.66
C LEU A 19 -1.09 3.59 -11.11
N THR A 20 0.21 3.68 -10.79
CA THR A 20 1.21 2.73 -11.29
C THR A 20 2.17 2.30 -10.20
N SER A 21 2.77 1.11 -10.37
CA SER A 21 3.72 0.52 -9.41
C SER A 21 4.90 1.46 -9.13
N GLU A 22 5.40 2.17 -10.13
CA GLU A 22 6.51 3.11 -9.99
C GLU A 22 6.16 4.27 -9.06
N THR A 23 4.96 4.84 -9.22
CA THR A 23 4.50 5.95 -8.36
C THR A 23 4.28 5.48 -6.92
N ALA A 24 3.71 4.28 -6.73
CA ALA A 24 3.49 3.71 -5.42
C ALA A 24 4.81 3.38 -4.70
N ALA A 25 5.76 2.76 -5.41
CA ALA A 25 7.09 2.43 -4.89
C ALA A 25 7.86 3.70 -4.48
N ALA A 26 7.83 4.75 -5.32
CA ALA A 26 8.48 6.02 -5.00
C ALA A 26 7.86 6.71 -3.78
N ALA A 27 6.52 6.72 -3.68
CA ALA A 27 5.83 7.27 -2.52
C ALA A 27 6.15 6.50 -1.23
N PHE A 28 6.17 5.16 -1.28
CA PHE A 28 6.50 4.33 -0.13
C PHE A 28 7.98 4.46 0.28
N ALA A 29 8.90 4.55 -0.69
CA ALA A 29 10.31 4.79 -0.41
C ALA A 29 10.52 6.12 0.35
N LEU A 30 9.81 7.18 -0.03
CA LEU A 30 9.84 8.46 0.68
C LEU A 30 9.34 8.33 2.12
N VAL A 31 8.28 7.56 2.37
CA VAL A 31 7.80 7.27 3.72
C VAL A 31 8.87 6.52 4.51
N SER A 32 9.46 5.45 3.94
CA SER A 32 10.48 4.66 4.63
C SER A 32 11.72 5.50 4.99
N GLU A 33 12.11 6.45 4.13
CA GLU A 33 13.23 7.37 4.37
C GLU A 33 13.00 8.27 5.60
N TYR A 34 11.82 8.87 5.72
CA TYR A 34 11.56 9.91 6.74
C TYR A 34 10.82 9.42 7.98
N LEU A 35 10.00 8.37 7.85
CA LEU A 35 9.10 7.88 8.90
C LEU A 35 9.44 6.47 9.37
N GLY A 36 10.46 5.84 8.77
CA GLY A 36 10.97 4.52 9.11
C GLY A 36 10.39 3.41 8.26
N ASP A 37 11.20 2.36 8.10
CA ASP A 37 10.86 1.18 7.30
C ASP A 37 10.09 0.17 8.16
N TYR A 38 8.82 -0.03 7.83
CA TYR A 38 7.93 -0.95 8.51
C TYR A 38 7.13 -1.75 7.48
N PRO A 39 6.78 -3.01 7.77
CA PRO A 39 6.01 -3.83 6.83
C PRO A 39 4.62 -3.24 6.60
N ILE A 40 4.07 -3.41 5.40
CA ILE A 40 2.66 -3.17 5.14
C ILE A 40 1.88 -4.36 5.70
N ASN A 41 0.88 -4.11 6.54
CA ASN A 41 0.00 -5.15 7.07
C ASN A 41 -1.35 -5.21 6.33
N ALA A 42 -1.79 -4.08 5.80
CA ALA A 42 -3.03 -4.01 5.03
C ALA A 42 -2.99 -2.91 3.96
N VAL A 43 -3.66 -3.18 2.85
CA VAL A 43 -3.99 -2.22 1.80
C VAL A 43 -5.51 -2.12 1.69
N ILE A 44 -6.03 -0.90 1.65
CA ILE A 44 -7.45 -0.60 1.53
C ILE A 44 -7.65 0.16 0.22
N TYR A 45 -8.51 -0.37 -0.65
CA TYR A 45 -8.99 0.37 -1.83
C TYR A 45 -10.25 1.12 -1.45
N SER A 46 -10.23 2.45 -1.60
CA SER A 46 -11.38 3.29 -1.28
C SER A 46 -12.55 3.07 -2.24
N HIS A 47 -12.26 2.85 -3.53
CA HIS A 47 -13.24 2.54 -4.58
C HIS A 47 -12.58 1.99 -5.86
N SER A 48 -13.40 1.56 -6.83
CA SER A 48 -12.97 0.84 -8.03
C SER A 48 -12.50 1.74 -9.19
N HIS A 49 -11.68 2.75 -8.91
CA HIS A 49 -10.99 3.52 -9.95
C HIS A 49 -9.50 3.21 -10.00
N ILE A 50 -8.95 3.15 -11.21
CA ILE A 50 -7.58 2.64 -11.45
C ILE A 50 -6.51 3.48 -10.77
N ASP A 51 -6.73 4.78 -10.57
CA ASP A 51 -5.77 5.62 -9.86
C ASP A 51 -5.73 5.39 -8.35
N HIS A 52 -6.56 4.46 -7.83
CA HIS A 52 -6.62 4.05 -6.42
C HIS A 52 -6.12 2.62 -6.17
N PHE A 53 -6.11 1.73 -7.16
CA PHE A 53 -5.61 0.35 -7.01
C PHE A 53 -4.43 0.01 -7.94
N GLY A 54 -4.19 0.82 -8.98
CA GLY A 54 -3.31 0.48 -10.09
C GLY A 54 -1.84 0.27 -9.72
N GLY A 55 -1.36 0.94 -8.67
CA GLY A 55 0.02 0.80 -8.22
C GLY A 55 0.28 -0.22 -7.12
N VAL A 56 -0.68 -1.10 -6.80
CA VAL A 56 -0.55 -2.03 -5.66
C VAL A 56 0.71 -2.92 -5.71
N LEU A 57 1.10 -3.39 -6.89
CA LEU A 57 2.27 -4.26 -7.07
C LEU A 57 3.61 -3.52 -6.90
N GLY A 58 3.58 -2.20 -6.74
CA GLY A 58 4.76 -1.42 -6.38
C GLY A 58 5.13 -1.49 -4.90
N ILE A 59 4.21 -1.97 -4.04
CA ILE A 59 4.40 -1.93 -2.57
C ILE A 59 4.09 -3.26 -1.86
N ILE A 60 3.34 -4.17 -2.49
CA ILE A 60 3.08 -5.53 -1.97
C ILE A 60 3.09 -6.55 -3.12
N SER A 61 3.18 -7.84 -2.79
CA SER A 61 3.15 -8.96 -3.74
C SER A 61 1.94 -9.88 -3.56
N GLU A 62 1.56 -10.58 -4.64
CA GLU A 62 0.51 -11.61 -4.57
C GLU A 62 0.84 -12.73 -3.57
N ALA A 63 2.12 -13.07 -3.42
CA ALA A 63 2.57 -14.10 -2.48
C ALA A 63 2.30 -13.71 -1.01
N GLU A 64 2.51 -12.45 -0.65
CA GLU A 64 2.21 -11.93 0.69
C GLU A 64 0.71 -11.94 0.98
N VAL A 65 -0.11 -11.61 -0.03
CA VAL A 65 -1.56 -11.67 0.08
C VAL A 65 -2.04 -13.11 0.23
N ALA A 66 -1.53 -14.03 -0.60
CA ALA A 66 -1.87 -15.45 -0.55
C ALA A 66 -1.44 -16.12 0.76
N ALA A 67 -0.31 -15.69 1.33
CA ALA A 67 0.18 -16.16 2.64
C ALA A 67 -0.60 -15.55 3.83
N GLY A 68 -1.41 -14.52 3.59
CA GLY A 68 -2.14 -13.79 4.63
C GLY A 68 -1.27 -12.84 5.46
N SER A 69 -0.03 -12.56 5.04
CA SER A 69 0.84 -11.58 5.70
C SER A 69 0.40 -10.13 5.41
N VAL A 70 -0.28 -9.91 4.28
CA VAL A 70 -0.91 -8.64 3.90
C VAL A 70 -2.39 -8.86 3.62
N GLN A 71 -3.26 -8.05 4.22
CA GLN A 71 -4.68 -8.02 3.89
C GLN A 71 -4.98 -7.00 2.79
N VAL A 72 -5.85 -7.34 1.85
CA VAL A 72 -6.40 -6.40 0.87
C VAL A 72 -7.90 -6.27 1.11
N ILE A 73 -8.38 -5.05 1.35
CA ILE A 73 -9.76 -4.75 1.73
C ILE A 73 -10.36 -3.79 0.69
N ALA A 74 -11.56 -4.08 0.21
CA ALA A 74 -12.27 -3.27 -0.78
C ALA A 74 -13.79 -3.34 -0.54
N PRO A 75 -14.57 -2.33 -0.99
CA PRO A 75 -16.03 -2.38 -1.01
C PRO A 75 -16.61 -3.30 -2.10
#